data_AF-A0AB38A936-F1
#
_entry.id   AF-A0AB38A936-F1
#
_cell.length_a   1.000
_cell.length_b   1.000
_cell.length_c   1.000
_cell.angle_alpha   90.00
_cell.angle_beta   90.00
_cell.angle_gamma   90.00
#
_symmetry.space_group_name_H-M   'P 1'
#
loop_
_entity.id
_entity.type
_entity.pdbx_description
1 polymer ?
#
loop_
_entity_poly.entity_id
_entity_poly.type
_entity_poly.pdbx_seq_one_letter_code
_entity_poly.pdbx_strand_id
1 'polypeptide(L)'
;MAVCADDPALFCTTLTNEYLVAAGRCGLSAEALRALARGTAHAALLDDSRRTHILDEIDRFGVSENSEQAEYEGTACPHYGTG
;
A
#
# COMPACT_ATOMS: atom_id res chain seq x y z
N MET A 1 -6.86 -12.28 -11.81
CA MET A 1 -7.26 -12.81 -10.49
C MET A 1 -7.66 -11.61 -9.63
N ALA A 2 -8.75 -11.72 -8.86
CA ALA A 2 -9.26 -10.65 -8.01
C ALA A 2 -9.50 -11.22 -6.60
N VAL A 3 -9.28 -10.40 -5.57
CA VAL A 3 -9.65 -10.72 -4.19
C VAL A 3 -11.04 -10.17 -3.95
N CYS A 4 -11.98 -11.04 -3.61
CA CYS A 4 -13.36 -10.73 -3.31
C CYS A 4 -13.75 -11.44 -2.01
N ALA A 5 -14.73 -10.90 -1.30
CA ALA A 5 -15.29 -11.55 -0.11
C ALA A 5 -16.35 -12.62 -0.42
N ASP A 6 -16.71 -12.79 -1.69
CA ASP A 6 -17.77 -13.69 -2.19
C ASP A 6 -19.15 -13.40 -1.54
N ASP A 7 -19.44 -14.00 -0.39
CA ASP A 7 -20.60 -13.69 0.46
C ASP A 7 -20.14 -13.29 1.88
N PRO A 8 -19.95 -11.97 2.13
CA PRO A 8 -19.42 -11.48 3.40
C PRO A 8 -20.26 -11.88 4.63
N ALA A 9 -21.58 -11.99 4.47
CA ALA A 9 -22.49 -12.31 5.57
C ALA A 9 -22.45 -13.81 5.90
N LEU A 10 -22.35 -14.67 4.89
CA LEU A 10 -22.20 -16.11 5.08
C LEU A 10 -20.85 -16.47 5.71
N PHE A 11 -19.78 -15.79 5.31
CA PHE A 11 -18.42 -16.08 5.78
C PHE A 11 -17.97 -15.21 6.97
N CYS A 12 -18.82 -14.32 7.47
CA CYS A 12 -18.51 -13.39 8.55
C CYS A 12 -17.19 -12.64 8.30
N THR A 13 -16.98 -12.18 7.06
CA THR A 13 -15.73 -11.54 6.62
C THR A 13 -15.99 -10.16 6.03
N THR A 14 -14.91 -9.46 5.68
CA THR A 14 -14.95 -8.20 4.93
C THR A 14 -13.90 -8.25 3.83
N LEU A 15 -14.06 -7.41 2.80
CA LEU A 15 -13.04 -7.30 1.75
C LEU A 15 -11.66 -6.98 2.34
N THR A 16 -11.59 -6.08 3.33
CA THR A 16 -10.34 -5.76 4.05
C THR A 16 -9.74 -6.99 4.70
N ASN A 17 -10.55 -7.81 5.37
CA ASN A 17 -10.08 -9.05 6.00
C ASN A 17 -9.54 -10.04 4.96
N GLU A 18 -10.17 -10.16 3.79
CA GLU A 18 -9.64 -11.03 2.71
C GLU A 18 -8.28 -10.56 2.19
N TYR A 19 -8.05 -9.26 2.07
CA TYR A 19 -6.72 -8.73 1.74
C TYR A 19 -5.69 -9.03 2.83
N LEU A 20 -6.07 -8.94 4.11
CA LEU A 20 -5.20 -9.31 5.24
C LEU A 20 -4.89 -10.81 5.27
N VAL A 21 -5.88 -11.66 4.96
CA VAL A 21 -5.70 -13.11 4.80
C VAL A 21 -4.73 -13.40 3.65
N ALA A 22 -4.88 -12.74 2.51
CA ALA A 22 -3.96 -12.91 1.37
C ALA A 22 -2.52 -12.51 1.74
N ALA A 23 -2.33 -11.43 2.49
CA ALA A 23 -1.01 -11.04 3.00
C ALA A 23 -0.45 -12.09 3.99
N GLY A 24 -1.24 -12.46 5.00
CA GLY A 24 -0.76 -13.29 6.12
C GLY A 24 -0.69 -14.78 5.85
N ARG A 25 -1.56 -15.32 4.98
CA ARG A 25 -1.66 -16.76 4.68
C ARG A 25 -1.00 -17.13 3.35
N CYS A 26 -1.10 -16.25 2.35
CA CYS A 26 -0.48 -16.48 1.04
C CYS A 26 0.87 -15.78 0.87
N GLY A 27 1.31 -14.99 1.86
CA GLY A 27 2.60 -14.32 1.85
C GLY A 27 2.71 -13.19 0.82
N LEU A 28 1.58 -12.59 0.42
CA LEU A 28 1.60 -11.50 -0.55
C LEU A 28 2.13 -10.21 0.08
N SER A 29 3.09 -9.60 -0.60
CA SER A 29 3.60 -8.28 -0.23
C SER A 29 2.57 -7.18 -0.51
N ALA A 30 2.76 -5.99 0.08
CA ALA A 30 1.93 -4.82 -0.22
C ALA A 30 1.91 -4.48 -1.72
N GLU A 31 3.06 -4.63 -2.40
CA GLU A 31 3.15 -4.42 -3.86
C GLU A 31 2.34 -5.48 -4.64
N ALA A 32 2.42 -6.74 -4.23
CA ALA A 32 1.64 -7.81 -4.85
C ALA A 32 0.13 -7.59 -4.67
N LEU A 33 -0.30 -7.14 -3.48
CA LEU A 33 -1.70 -6.78 -3.21
C LEU A 33 -2.14 -5.56 -4.05
N ARG A 34 -1.28 -4.55 -4.21
CA ARG A 34 -1.54 -3.41 -5.10
C ARG A 34 -1.72 -3.86 -6.55
N ALA A 35 -0.86 -4.75 -7.03
CA ALA A 35 -0.97 -5.30 -8.39
C ALA A 35 -2.29 -6.07 -8.60
N LEU A 36 -2.75 -6.83 -7.60
CA LEU A 36 -4.07 -7.49 -7.65
C LEU A 36 -5.23 -6.49 -7.70
N ALA A 37 -5.16 -5.42 -6.90
CA ALA A 37 -6.16 -4.36 -6.92
C ALA A 37 -6.20 -3.65 -8.29
N ARG A 38 -5.03 -3.33 -8.87
CA ARG A 38 -4.91 -2.76 -10.23
C ARG A 38 -5.52 -3.69 -11.28
N GLY A 39 -5.18 -4.99 -11.24
CA GLY A 39 -5.74 -5.98 -12.16
C GLY A 39 -7.27 -6.07 -12.06
N THR A 40 -7.81 -5.94 -10.85
CA THR A 40 -9.26 -5.91 -10.61
C THR A 40 -9.91 -4.65 -11.21
N ALA A 41 -9.28 -3.48 -11.03
CA ALA A 41 -9.73 -2.24 -11.66
C ALA A 41 -9.73 -2.33 -13.20
N HIS A 42 -8.75 -3.00 -13.81
CA HIS A 42 -8.73 -3.25 -15.26
C HIS A 42 -9.81 -4.25 -15.73
N ALA A 43 -10.16 -5.24 -14.90
CA ALA A 43 -11.19 -6.23 -15.24
C ALA A 43 -12.62 -5.70 -15.01
N ALA A 44 -12.79 -4.62 -14.24
CA ALA A 44 -14.10 -4.07 -13.90
C ALA A 44 -14.83 -3.48 -15.12
N LEU A 45 -16.16 -3.59 -15.12
CA LEU A 45 -17.06 -3.00 -16.12
C LEU A 45 -17.29 -1.51 -15.82
N LEU A 46 -16.22 -0.72 -15.88
CA LEU A 46 -16.21 0.72 -15.67
C LEU A 46 -16.00 1.46 -16.98
N ASP A 47 -16.53 2.68 -17.07
CA ASP A 47 -16.05 3.65 -18.04
C ASP A 47 -14.61 4.09 -17.72
N ASP A 48 -13.93 4.64 -18.72
CA ASP A 48 -12.52 4.97 -18.63
C ASP A 48 -12.21 6.02 -17.56
N SER A 49 -13.13 6.96 -17.33
CA SER A 49 -12.93 8.01 -16.32
C SER A 49 -12.93 7.44 -14.90
N ARG A 50 -13.90 6.56 -14.59
CA ARG A 50 -13.97 5.88 -13.29
C ARG A 50 -12.81 4.91 -13.10
N ARG A 51 -12.44 4.18 -14.14
CA ARG A 51 -11.29 3.26 -14.10
C ARG A 51 -10.00 4.01 -13.77
N THR A 52 -9.76 5.13 -14.45
CA THR A 52 -8.59 5.98 -14.24
C THR A 52 -8.56 6.51 -12.82
N HIS A 53 -9.67 7.04 -12.31
CA HIS A 53 -9.76 7.53 -10.93
C HIS A 53 -9.40 6.46 -9.90
N ILE A 54 -9.91 5.24 -10.05
CA ILE A 54 -9.63 4.13 -9.12
C ILE A 54 -8.16 3.70 -9.21
N LEU A 55 -7.58 3.65 -10.40
CA LEU A 55 -6.16 3.34 -10.58
C LEU A 55 -5.28 4.39 -9.88
N ASP A 56 -5.61 5.68 -10.01
CA ASP A 56 -4.91 6.76 -9.32
C ASP A 56 -5.04 6.67 -7.78
N GLU A 57 -6.19 6.24 -7.26
CA GLU A 57 -6.37 5.97 -5.83
C GLU A 57 -5.46 4.84 -5.35
N ILE A 58 -5.42 3.72 -6.09
CA ILE A 58 -4.59 2.55 -5.77
C ILE A 58 -3.10 2.91 -5.79
N ASP A 59 -2.67 3.73 -6.75
CA ASP A 59 -1.27 4.11 -6.95
C ASP A 59 -0.76 5.13 -5.94
N ARG A 60 -1.65 5.97 -5.38
CA ARG A 60 -1.29 6.90 -4.29
C ARG A 60 -0.99 6.19 -2.98
N PHE A 61 -1.60 5.05 -2.71
CA PHE A 61 -1.27 4.29 -1.52
C PHE A 61 0.16 3.80 -1.60
N GLY A 62 0.98 4.05 -0.57
CA GLY A 62 2.36 3.58 -0.44
C GLY A 62 3.44 4.46 -1.06
N VAL A 63 3.08 5.64 -1.58
CA VAL A 63 4.03 6.75 -1.66
C VAL A 63 4.14 7.32 -0.25
N SER A 64 5.14 6.87 0.52
CA SER A 64 5.53 7.59 1.72
C SER A 64 6.16 8.92 1.30
N GLU A 65 5.62 10.06 1.74
CA GLU A 65 6.37 11.31 1.73
C GLU A 65 7.55 11.16 2.70
N ASN A 66 8.68 10.67 2.19
CA ASN A 66 9.92 10.58 2.96
C ASN A 66 10.87 11.68 2.47
N SER A 67 10.46 12.92 2.65
CA SER A 67 11.27 14.12 2.38
C SER A 67 12.02 14.55 3.64
N GLU A 68 12.88 13.69 4.18
CA GLU A 68 13.77 14.04 5.31
C GLU A 68 15.12 13.35 5.15
N GLN A 69 15.88 13.77 4.12
CA GLN A 69 17.35 13.66 4.08
C GLN A 69 17.95 14.81 3.27
N ALA A 70 18.29 15.89 3.97
CA ALA A 70 19.35 16.87 3.69
C ALA A 70 19.24 17.93 4.82
N GLU A 71 19.84 17.76 5.99
CA GLU A 71 21.25 18.05 6.23
C GLU A 71 21.76 17.20 7.41
N TYR A 72 22.57 16.19 7.09
CA TYR A 72 23.60 15.69 7.99
C TYR A 72 24.93 16.12 7.39
N GLU A 73 25.33 17.37 7.66
CA GLU A 73 26.68 17.83 7.35
C GLU A 73 27.12 18.79 8.46
N GLY A 74 27.99 18.31 9.36
CA GLY A 74 28.50 19.12 10.46
C GLY A 74 28.86 18.35 11.72
N THR A 75 29.65 17.28 11.60
CA THR A 75 30.38 16.74 12.75
C THR A 75 31.27 17.82 13.35
N ALA A 76 30.95 18.31 14.55
CA ALA A 76 31.91 18.98 15.44
C ALA A 76 31.94 18.22 16.77
N CYS A 77 33.04 17.51 17.03
CA CYS A 77 33.30 16.83 18.29
C CYS A 77 33.41 17.85 19.45
N PRO A 78 32.78 17.61 20.61
CA PRO A 78 33.07 18.41 21.79
C PRO A 78 34.42 17.95 22.37
N HIS A 79 35.44 18.81 22.27
CA HIS A 79 36.65 18.66 23.08
C HIS A 79 36.30 18.94 24.55
N TYR A 80 36.47 17.94 25.41
CA TYR A 80 36.51 18.12 26.86
C TYR A 80 37.71 18.99 27.23
N GLY A 81 37.45 20.14 27.87
CA GLY A 81 38.46 20.97 28.53
C GLY A 81 38.35 20.82 30.04
N THR A 82 39.34 20.15 30.64
CA THR A 82 39.68 20.25 32.06
C THR A 82 40.57 21.47 32.27
N GLY A 83 40.25 22.31 33.26
CA GLY A 83 41.04 23.46 33.69
C GLY A 83 40.30 24.28 34.73
#